data_AF-A0A0J7KSA2-F1
#
_entry.id   AF-A0A0J7KSA2-F1
#
_cell.length_a   1.000
_cell.length_b   1.000
_cell.length_c   1.000
_cell.angle_alpha   90.00
_cell.angle_beta   90.00
_cell.angle_gamma   90.00
#
_symmetry.space_group_name_H-M   'P 1'
#
loop_
_entity.id
_entity.type
_entity.pdbx_description
1 polymer ?
#
loop_
_entity_poly.entity_id
_entity_poly.type
_entity_poly.pdbx_seq_one_letter_code
_entity_poly.pdbx_strand_id
1 'polypeptide(L)'
;MVMTYLTEFHSARYKPRFTTWVGFLFAVANIVPAALGFTILPLNWHIDIFGQDYNSWRIYLLICSIPPVVGLVTATMLPESPKYLMAIGRSDAALKLLRRMYCMNTRQPSETFP
;
A
#
# COMPACT_ATOMS: atom_id res chain seq x y z
N MET A 1 -7.01 5.48 8.24
CA MET A 1 -7.61 5.10 6.95
C MET A 1 -7.04 3.76 6.46
N VAL A 2 -5.80 3.69 5.96
CA VAL A 2 -5.21 2.43 5.41
C VAL A 2 -5.06 1.33 6.48
N MET A 3 -4.61 1.68 7.69
CA MET A 3 -4.49 0.70 8.79
C MET A 3 -5.83 0.13 9.24
N THR A 4 -6.88 0.94 9.22
CA THR A 4 -8.24 0.52 9.57
C THR A 4 -8.77 -0.50 8.55
N TYR A 5 -8.51 -0.25 7.26
CA TYR A 5 -8.83 -1.19 6.19
C TYR A 5 -8.03 -2.50 6.31
N LEU A 6 -6.70 -2.44 6.49
CA LEU A 6 -5.85 -3.64 6.54
C LEU A 6 -6.08 -4.50 7.81
N THR A 7 -6.43 -3.86 8.93
CA THR A 7 -6.78 -4.56 10.18
C THR A 7 -8.17 -5.20 10.15
N GLU A 8 -9.00 -4.86 9.16
CA GLU A 8 -10.29 -5.50 8.92
C GLU A 8 -10.13 -6.89 8.32
N PHE A 9 -9.11 -7.08 7.47
CA PHE A 9 -8.81 -8.36 6.82
C PHE A 9 -7.91 -9.29 7.65
N HIS A 10 -7.36 -8.81 8.76
CA HIS A 10 -6.50 -9.61 9.64
C HIS A 10 -7.22 -10.06 10.91
N SER A 11 -7.10 -11.35 11.23
CA SER A 11 -7.57 -11.91 12.51
C SER A 11 -6.88 -11.24 13.70
N ALA A 12 -7.61 -11.07 14.82
CA ALA A 12 -7.14 -10.39 16.03
C ALA A 12 -5.78 -10.88 16.55
N ARG A 13 -5.43 -12.15 16.28
CA ARG A 13 -4.15 -12.76 16.66
C ARG A 13 -2.94 -12.18 15.93
N TYR A 14 -3.09 -11.71 14.68
CA TYR A 14 -1.98 -11.22 13.86
C TYR A 14 -1.87 -9.68 13.85
N LYS A 15 -2.89 -8.98 14.33
CA LYS A 15 -2.95 -7.50 14.37
C LYS A 15 -1.75 -6.85 15.06
N PRO A 16 -1.26 -7.30 16.24
CA PRO A 16 -0.15 -6.63 16.91
C PRO A 16 1.13 -6.70 16.09
N ARG A 17 1.47 -7.88 15.54
CA ARG A 17 2.64 -8.07 14.68
C ARG A 17 2.55 -7.23 13.40
N PHE A 18 1.38 -7.21 12.77
CA PHE A 18 1.16 -6.42 11.56
C PHE A 18 1.37 -4.92 11.83
N THR A 19 0.83 -4.40 12.93
CA THR A 19 1.03 -2.99 13.33
C THR A 19 2.50 -2.66 13.56
N THR A 20 3.27 -3.56 14.19
CA THR A 20 4.71 -3.37 14.36
C THR A 20 5.45 -3.29 13.02
N TRP A 21 5.14 -4.19 12.08
CA TRP A 21 5.74 -4.17 10.74
C TRP A 21 5.40 -2.90 9.96
N VAL A 22 4.16 -2.40 10.06
CA VAL A 22 3.78 -1.14 9.43
C VAL A 22 4.53 0.05 10.05
N GLY A 23 4.68 0.07 11.38
CA GLY A 23 5.49 1.10 12.05
C GLY A 23 6.93 1.11 11.56
N PHE A 24 7.53 -0.08 11.41
CA PHE A 24 8.88 -0.22 10.85
C PHE A 24 8.97 0.31 9.41
N LEU A 25 8.03 -0.08 8.54
CA LEU A 25 7.98 0.42 7.16
C LEU A 25 7.83 1.94 7.11
N PHE A 26 7.04 2.53 8.01
CA PHE A 26 6.87 3.97 8.09
C PHE A 26 8.18 4.68 8.49
N ALA A 27 8.94 4.12 9.44
CA ALA A 27 10.25 4.64 9.80
C ALA A 27 11.23 4.58 8.62
N VAL A 28 11.30 3.44 7.92
CA VAL A 28 12.13 3.29 6.71
C VAL A 28 11.72 4.29 5.62
N ALA A 29 10.41 4.47 5.41
CA ALA A 29 9.89 5.41 4.41
C ALA A 29 10.26 6.87 4.70
N ASN A 30 10.54 7.24 5.96
CA ASN A 30 11.03 8.58 6.31
C ASN A 30 12.55 8.69 6.19
N ILE A 31 13.29 7.62 6.52
CA ILE A 31 14.76 7.62 6.50
C ILE A 31 15.30 7.58 5.06
N VAL A 32 14.69 6.79 4.18
CA VAL A 32 15.17 6.58 2.81
C VAL A 32 15.22 7.88 2.00
N PRO A 33 14.18 8.73 1.95
CA PRO A 33 14.25 10.02 1.26
C PRO A 33 15.32 10.94 1.83
N ALA A 34 15.47 11.00 3.16
CA ALA A 34 16.50 11.82 3.79
C ALA A 34 17.92 11.36 3.41
N ALA A 35 18.17 10.04 3.41
CA ALA A 35 19.43 9.47 2.99
C ALA A 35 19.71 9.69 1.50
N LEU A 36 18.70 9.53 0.64
CA LEU A 36 18.80 9.81 -0.79
C LEU A 36 19.02 11.29 -1.09
N GLY A 37 18.39 12.19 -0.33
CA GLY A 37 18.60 13.63 -0.45
C GLY A 37 20.04 14.00 -0.14
N PHE A 38 20.57 13.48 0.97
CA PHE A 38 21.95 13.73 1.38
C PHE A 38 22.98 13.27 0.35
N THR A 39 22.71 12.18 -0.37
CA THR A 39 23.62 11.67 -1.40
C THR A 39 23.42 12.34 -2.75
N ILE A 40 22.17 12.58 -3.20
CA ILE A 40 21.88 13.07 -4.56
C ILE A 40 22.07 14.58 -4.70
N LEU A 41 21.70 15.38 -3.69
CA LEU A 41 21.81 16.85 -3.74
C LEU A 41 23.25 17.38 -3.92
N PRO A 42 24.30 16.82 -3.28
CA PRO A 42 25.67 17.31 -3.47
C PRO A 42 26.31 16.88 -4.80
N LEU A 43 25.73 15.90 -5.51
CA LEU A 43 26.21 15.55 -6.85
C LEU A 43 25.67 16.57 -7.85
N ASN A 44 26.56 17.27 -8.57
CA ASN A 44 26.18 18.13 -9.69
C ASN A 44 25.88 17.27 -10.92
N TRP A 45 24.77 16.53 -10.89
CA TRP A 45 24.26 15.80 -12.05
C TRP A 45 23.54 16.77 -12.97
N HIS A 46 24.04 16.87 -14.21
CA HIS A 46 23.36 17.53 -15.32
C HIS A 46 23.11 16.44 -16.34
N ILE A 47 21.90 15.88 -16.31
CA ILE A 47 21.47 14.86 -17.27
C ILE A 47 20.51 15.55 -18.22
N ASP A 48 20.92 15.70 -19.47
CA ASP A 48 20.04 16.14 -20.53
C ASP A 48 19.07 15.01 -20.89
N ILE A 49 17.81 15.16 -20.52
CA ILE A 49 16.74 14.25 -20.89
C ILE A 49 15.73 15.05 -21.71
N PHE A 50 15.46 14.61 -22.96
CA PHE A 50 14.53 15.30 -23.86
C PHE A 50 14.88 16.78 -24.17
N GLY A 51 16.16 17.15 -24.15
CA GLY A 51 16.60 18.54 -24.43
C GLY A 51 16.28 19.52 -23.29
N GLN A 52 16.13 19.01 -22.07
CA GLN A 52 16.00 19.79 -20.85
C GLN A 52 17.04 19.32 -19.83
N ASP A 53 17.77 20.27 -19.25
CA ASP A 53 18.70 20.01 -18.16
C ASP A 53 17.94 19.55 -16.92
N TYR A 54 18.05 18.26 -16.57
CA TYR A 54 17.55 17.76 -15.30
C TYR A 54 18.60 17.95 -14.20
N ASN A 55 18.36 18.95 -13.37
CA ASN A 55 19.11 19.17 -12.13
C ASN A 55 18.87 18.04 -11.11
N SER A 56 19.86 17.79 -10.26
CA SER A 56 19.87 16.73 -9.23
C SER A 56 18.62 16.69 -8.35
N TRP A 57 18.03 17.85 -8.02
CA TRP A 57 16.81 17.93 -7.22
C TRP A 57 15.56 17.40 -7.95
N ARG A 58 15.49 17.56 -9.29
CA ARG A 58 14.39 16.99 -10.10
C ARG A 58 14.49 15.49 -10.17
N ILE A 59 15.70 14.97 -10.32
CA ILE A 59 15.98 13.53 -10.33
C ILE A 59 15.61 12.93 -8.96
N TYR A 60 15.98 13.60 -7.87
CA TYR A 60 15.57 13.23 -6.51
C TYR A 60 14.05 13.14 -6.37
N LEU A 61 13.30 14.16 -6.80
CA LEU A 61 11.83 14.15 -6.74
C LEU A 61 11.22 13.03 -7.59
N LEU A 62 11.77 12.77 -8.78
CA LEU A 62 11.31 11.66 -9.62
C LEU A 62 11.49 10.33 -8.90
N ILE A 63 12.65 10.07 -8.29
CA ILE A 63 12.91 8.84 -7.53
C ILE A 63 11.94 8.72 -6.36
N CYS A 64 11.74 9.80 -5.59
CA CYS A 64 10.81 9.81 -4.47
C CYS A 64 9.34 9.63 -4.88
N SER A 65 8.98 9.93 -6.14
CA SER A 65 7.63 9.75 -6.65
C SER A 65 7.30 8.30 -7.04
N ILE A 66 8.32 7.45 -7.27
CA ILE A 66 8.09 6.06 -7.71
C ILE A 66 7.30 5.25 -6.67
N PRO A 67 7.69 5.19 -5.39
CA PRO A 67 6.94 4.42 -4.38
C PRO A 67 5.46 4.83 -4.23
N PRO A 68 5.09 6.12 -4.12
CA PRO A 68 3.68 6.50 -4.02
C PRO A 68 2.87 6.20 -5.30
N VAL A 69 3.48 6.27 -6.49
CA VAL A 69 2.80 5.87 -7.74
C VAL A 69 2.50 4.37 -7.74
N VAL A 70 3.47 3.53 -7.35
CA VAL A 70 3.24 2.09 -7.18
C VAL A 70 2.18 1.83 -6.10
N GLY A 71 2.21 2.60 -5.02
CA GLY A 71 1.19 2.57 -3.96
C GLY A 71 -0.22 2.88 -4.48
N LEU A 72 -0.37 3.89 -5.35
CA LEU A 72 -1.65 4.21 -5.98
C LEU A 72 -2.14 3.09 -6.90
N VAL A 73 -1.27 2.56 -7.76
CA VAL A 73 -1.63 1.46 -8.67
C VAL A 73 -2.09 0.25 -7.87
N THR A 74 -1.35 -0.15 -6.84
CA THR A 74 -1.73 -1.27 -5.98
C THR A 74 -3.02 -1.00 -5.20
N ALA A 75 -3.24 0.24 -4.73
CA ALA A 75 -4.48 0.62 -4.04
C ALA A 75 -5.72 0.50 -4.95
N THR A 76 -5.61 0.74 -6.25
CA THR A 76 -6.75 0.54 -7.18
C THR A 76 -7.14 -0.93 -7.36
N MET A 77 -6.25 -1.88 -7.06
CA MET A 77 -6.54 -3.31 -7.13
C MET A 77 -7.13 -3.88 -5.83
N LEU A 78 -7.10 -3.11 -4.74
CA LEU A 78 -7.67 -3.54 -3.46
C LEU A 78 -9.21 -3.49 -3.54
N PRO A 79 -9.90 -4.57 -3.14
CA PRO A 79 -11.36 -4.56 -3.11
C PRO A 79 -11.87 -3.61 -2.01
N GLU A 80 -13.12 -3.17 -2.10
CA GLU A 80 -13.69 -2.35 -1.03
C GLU A 80 -13.80 -3.12 0.30
N SER A 81 -13.75 -2.38 1.42
CA SER A 81 -13.89 -2.94 2.76
C SER A 81 -15.27 -3.62 2.91
N PRO A 82 -15.35 -4.85 3.44
CA PRO A 82 -16.62 -5.54 3.63
C PRO A 82 -17.57 -4.81 4.58
N LYS A 83 -17.07 -4.12 5.63
CA LYS A 83 -17.90 -3.24 6.46
C LYS A 83 -18.44 -2.05 5.70
N TYR A 84 -17.64 -1.46 4.80
CA TYR A 84 -18.12 -0.38 3.94
C TYR A 84 -19.26 -0.88 3.04
N LEU A 85 -19.09 -2.03 2.39
CA LEU A 85 -20.12 -2.67 1.57
C LEU A 85 -21.41 -2.97 2.36
N MET A 86 -21.30 -3.40 3.61
CA MET A 86 -22.46 -3.58 4.49
C MET A 86 -23.12 -2.25 4.87
N ALA A 87 -22.36 -1.19 5.13
CA ALA A 87 -22.88 0.11 5.53
C ALA A 87 -23.68 0.82 4.40
N ILE A 88 -23.29 0.60 3.15
CA ILE A 88 -24.01 1.13 1.96
C ILE A 88 -25.19 0.23 1.50
N GLY A 89 -25.53 -0.82 2.26
CA GLY A 89 -26.64 -1.72 1.96
C GLY A 89 -26.36 -2.80 0.91
N ARG A 90 -25.09 -3.01 0.51
CA ARG A 90 -24.68 -4.05 -0.46
C ARG A 90 -24.22 -5.33 0.26
N SER A 91 -25.09 -5.90 1.08
CA SER A 91 -24.80 -7.09 1.89
C SER A 91 -24.42 -8.32 1.04
N ASP A 92 -25.02 -8.52 -0.13
CA ASP A 92 -24.69 -9.65 -1.01
C ASP A 92 -23.25 -9.59 -1.56
N ALA A 93 -22.78 -8.38 -1.90
CA ALA A 93 -21.41 -8.17 -2.35
C ALA A 93 -20.41 -8.41 -1.21
N ALA A 94 -20.75 -7.97 0.01
CA ALA A 94 -19.95 -8.26 1.20
C ALA A 94 -19.87 -9.77 1.48
N LEU A 95 -20.99 -10.50 1.38
CA LEU A 95 -21.04 -11.95 1.59
C LEU A 95 -20.18 -12.70 0.55
N LYS A 96 -20.25 -12.31 -0.73
CA LYS A 96 -19.43 -12.89 -1.80
C LYS A 96 -17.94 -12.67 -1.57
N LEU A 97 -17.56 -11.48 -1.09
CA LEU A 97 -16.19 -11.14 -0.75
C LEU A 97 -15.69 -11.96 0.45
N LEU A 98 -16.50 -12.10 1.50
CA LEU A 98 -16.18 -12.93 2.67
C LEU A 98 -16.02 -14.42 2.31
N ARG A 99 -16.91 -14.97 1.47
CA ARG A 99 -16.79 -16.35 0.95
C ARG A 99 -15.46 -16.56 0.21
N ARG A 100 -15.08 -15.61 -0.65
CA ARG A 100 -13.79 -15.66 -1.37
C ARG A 100 -12.61 -15.64 -0.40
N MET A 101 -12.67 -14.81 0.64
CA MET A 101 -11.63 -14.74 1.68
C MET A 101 -11.52 -16.03 2.49
N TYR A 102 -12.66 -16.63 2.84
CA TYR A 102 -12.71 -17.93 3.50
C TYR A 102 -12.03 -19.01 2.65
N CYS A 103 -12.42 -19.15 1.38
CA CYS A 103 -11.78 -20.11 0.47
C CYS A 103 -10.27 -19.92 0.36
N MET A 104 -9.79 -18.68 0.28
CA MET A 104 -8.35 -18.42 0.21
C MET A 104 -7.60 -18.78 1.50
N ASN A 105 -8.23 -18.59 2.66
CA ASN A 105 -7.59 -18.82 3.96
C ASN A 105 -7.67 -20.30 4.40
N THR A 106 -8.80 -20.98 4.16
CA THR A 106 -9.03 -22.37 4.59
C THR A 106 -8.82 -23.41 3.49
N ARG A 107 -8.70 -22.97 2.22
CA ARG A 107 -8.70 -23.83 1.02
C ARG A 107 -9.97 -24.69 0.86
N GLN A 108 -11.04 -24.37 1.57
CA GLN A 108 -12.33 -25.07 1.47
C GLN A 108 -13.29 -24.38 0.49
N PRO A 109 -14.29 -25.11 -0.06
CA PRO A 109 -15.28 -24.55 -0.98
C PRO A 109 -16.07 -23.39 -0.36
N SER A 110 -16.56 -22.48 -1.20
CA SER A 110 -17.32 -21.30 -0.76
C SER A 110 -18.69 -21.62 -0.16
N GLU A 111 -19.18 -22.84 -0.39
CA GLU A 111 -20.46 -23.34 0.12
C GLU A 111 -20.40 -23.76 1.59
N THR A 112 -19.20 -24.03 2.12
CA THR A 112 -18.98 -24.35 3.54
C THR A 112 -18.87 -23.08 4.42
N PHE A 113 -19.12 -21.91 3.84
CA PHE A 113 -19.05 -20.65 4.56
C PHE A 113 -20.23 -20.55 5.55
N PRO A 114 -19.97 -20.45 6.88
CA PRO A 114 -21.00 -20.38 7.91
C PRO A 114 -21.75 -19.05 7.96
#